data_AF-A0A9W9D0A1-F1
#
_entry.id   AF-A0A9W9D0A1-F1
#
_cell.length_a   1.000
_cell.length_b   1.000
_cell.length_c   1.000
_cell.angle_alpha   90.00
_cell.angle_beta   90.00
_cell.angle_gamma   90.00
#
_symmetry.space_group_name_H-M   'P 1'
#
loop_
_entity.id
_entity.type
_entity.pdbx_description
1 polymer ?
#
loop_
_entity_poly.entity_id
_entity_poly.type
_entity_poly.pdbx_seq_one_letter_code
_entity_poly.pdbx_strand_id
1 'polypeptide(L)'
;MLTRERRRHRLTLLLGSVAVFLILCFKVAGPATLLILSGVPLDWTSQTNAQRSPPPPPQKPIIDVSAIRPPMSENAFIGPNGEIIGFAPPTTLRPGGGHPLHTELQSVTTQDRKFFRIKFGTEETFNPNILPHPHRENTWIIVAQRGGVVQPSVELVCNAKFINDTLMCIDADGRGFGEPEPLPIEPTTAVADASKCPHELDFVTISYGPRDARVLYGPRSPFVVYGSNSQFTCFGQWIQDFRGLVPDWATDVDGAPPAGEAFTDRAGTELQRQPPYGVMEKNWFLFWDVKGDPYVHFDLTPSRSFAKLNPDGSVGKDLALNSAKTDVKCLARYLPRLIGATFESVHQATNSLSVTLCRRSDPGCKPTEDNTFIFTIYQHKTYYEFHATYHPYVMVFRQSAPFEVWAVSTRPLWISGRSLMPNGDTEMFYVTSISWREKGQTYHGYADDVLFLAFGIEDKETAGMDVLAGDLLANLGLCEE
;
A
#
# COMPACT_ATOMS: atom_id res chain seq x y z
N MET A 1 -43.49 -42.79 -9.87
CA MET A 1 -43.02 -41.78 -10.84
C MET A 1 -41.85 -40.92 -10.33
N LEU A 2 -41.65 -40.74 -9.01
CA LEU A 2 -40.60 -39.87 -8.44
C LEU A 2 -39.15 -40.42 -8.40
N THR A 3 -38.88 -41.65 -8.86
CA THR A 3 -37.52 -42.24 -8.84
C THR A 3 -36.76 -42.15 -10.16
N ARG A 4 -37.45 -41.78 -11.25
CA ARG A 4 -36.87 -41.73 -12.61
C ARG A 4 -36.26 -40.37 -12.97
N GLU A 5 -36.74 -39.28 -12.38
CA GLU A 5 -36.21 -37.92 -12.60
C GLU A 5 -34.88 -37.66 -11.87
N ARG A 6 -34.70 -38.17 -10.64
CA ARG A 6 -33.43 -38.01 -9.90
C ARG A 6 -32.24 -38.70 -10.57
N ARG A 7 -32.46 -39.77 -11.35
CA ARG A 7 -31.39 -40.43 -12.13
C ARG A 7 -31.02 -39.65 -13.39
N ARG A 8 -31.93 -38.88 -13.98
CA ARG A 8 -31.62 -38.04 -15.15
C ARG A 8 -30.80 -36.81 -14.76
N HIS A 9 -31.09 -36.14 -13.64
CA HIS A 9 -30.29 -35.00 -13.18
C HIS A 9 -28.86 -35.35 -12.79
N ARG A 10 -28.61 -36.54 -12.20
CA ARG A 10 -27.24 -36.97 -11.86
C ARG A 10 -26.42 -37.35 -13.09
N LEU A 11 -27.05 -37.83 -14.17
CA LEU A 11 -26.34 -38.18 -15.41
C LEU A 11 -25.94 -36.94 -16.23
N THR A 12 -26.77 -35.89 -16.22
CA THR A 12 -26.47 -34.63 -16.92
C THR A 12 -25.31 -33.85 -16.26
N LEU A 13 -25.21 -33.87 -14.92
CA LEU A 13 -24.11 -33.27 -14.17
C LEU A 13 -22.77 -33.99 -14.38
N LEU A 14 -22.78 -35.33 -14.46
CA LEU A 14 -21.57 -36.12 -14.72
C LEU A 14 -21.07 -35.96 -16.16
N LEU A 15 -21.95 -35.89 -17.16
CA LEU A 15 -21.57 -35.69 -18.56
C LEU A 15 -21.10 -34.26 -18.86
N GLY A 16 -21.67 -33.24 -18.20
CA GLY A 16 -21.20 -31.86 -18.31
C GLY A 16 -19.79 -31.66 -17.74
N SER A 17 -19.46 -32.37 -16.65
CA SER A 17 -18.15 -32.27 -15.98
C SER A 17 -17.01 -32.89 -16.81
N VAL A 18 -17.28 -34.01 -17.50
CA VAL A 18 -16.30 -34.69 -18.36
C VAL A 18 -16.03 -33.90 -19.66
N ALA A 19 -17.05 -33.21 -20.20
CA ALA A 19 -16.88 -32.37 -21.38
C ALA A 19 -16.00 -31.13 -21.13
N VAL A 20 -16.12 -30.51 -19.95
CA VAL A 20 -15.27 -29.37 -19.54
C VAL A 20 -13.82 -29.82 -19.31
N PHE A 21 -13.62 -31.01 -18.72
CA PHE A 21 -12.27 -31.56 -18.50
C PHE A 21 -11.53 -31.92 -19.80
N LEU A 22 -12.24 -32.44 -20.80
CA LEU A 22 -11.65 -32.78 -22.11
C LEU A 22 -11.30 -31.54 -22.95
N ILE A 23 -12.06 -30.44 -22.81
CA ILE A 23 -11.75 -29.17 -23.50
C ILE A 23 -10.52 -28.49 -22.88
N LEU A 24 -10.30 -28.62 -21.57
CA LEU A 24 -9.10 -28.11 -20.88
C LEU A 24 -7.84 -28.92 -21.24
N CYS A 25 -7.94 -30.23 -21.43
CA CYS A 25 -6.77 -31.06 -21.76
C CYS A 25 -6.26 -30.88 -23.21
N PHE A 26 -7.09 -30.41 -24.14
CA PHE A 26 -6.69 -30.23 -25.54
C PHE A 26 -6.03 -28.88 -25.86
N LYS A 27 -5.96 -27.94 -24.91
CA LYS A 27 -5.33 -26.62 -25.12
C LYS A 27 -3.89 -26.48 -24.58
N VAL A 28 -3.33 -27.51 -23.95
CA VAL A 28 -2.01 -27.41 -23.28
C VAL A 28 -0.90 -28.19 -24.00
N ALA A 29 -1.14 -28.78 -25.17
CA ALA A 29 -0.10 -29.51 -25.90
C ALA A 29 0.12 -28.98 -27.33
N GLY A 30 1.19 -28.19 -27.51
CA GLY A 30 1.77 -27.81 -28.79
C GLY A 30 3.23 -27.37 -28.61
N PRO A 31 4.11 -27.58 -29.60
CA PRO A 31 5.36 -28.34 -29.42
C PRO A 31 6.65 -27.51 -29.49
N ALA A 32 7.80 -28.21 -29.29
CA ALA A 32 9.19 -27.89 -29.67
C ALA A 32 10.10 -27.31 -28.56
N THR A 33 11.41 -27.58 -28.44
CA THR A 33 12.36 -28.58 -28.97
C THR A 33 13.66 -28.46 -28.14
N LEU A 34 14.38 -29.58 -28.06
CA LEU A 34 15.77 -29.85 -27.64
C LEU A 34 16.89 -28.85 -28.08
N LEU A 35 18.07 -29.01 -27.41
CA LEU A 35 19.47 -28.67 -27.82
C LEU A 35 19.93 -27.22 -27.49
N ILE A 36 21.10 -26.87 -26.89
CA ILE A 36 22.48 -27.41 -26.86
C ILE A 36 23.28 -26.93 -25.62
N LEU A 37 24.20 -27.77 -25.14
CA LEU A 37 25.34 -27.50 -24.24
C LEU A 37 26.53 -26.81 -24.94
N SER A 38 27.08 -25.74 -24.36
CA SER A 38 28.53 -25.40 -24.33
C SER A 38 28.69 -24.16 -23.43
N GLY A 39 29.63 -24.01 -22.50
CA GLY A 39 30.91 -24.69 -22.30
C GLY A 39 32.08 -23.78 -22.69
N VAL A 40 32.28 -22.64 -22.01
CA VAL A 40 33.50 -21.82 -22.09
C VAL A 40 33.81 -21.19 -20.71
N PRO A 41 35.06 -21.27 -20.20
CA PRO A 41 35.45 -20.71 -18.92
C PRO A 41 35.78 -19.22 -19.03
N LEU A 42 35.41 -18.43 -18.02
CA LEU A 42 35.79 -17.02 -17.88
C LEU A 42 37.04 -16.91 -17.00
N ASP A 43 38.06 -16.34 -17.61
CA ASP A 43 39.40 -16.04 -17.10
C ASP A 43 39.34 -14.94 -16.03
N TRP A 44 39.94 -15.23 -14.87
CA TRP A 44 40.12 -14.31 -13.76
C TRP A 44 41.58 -13.86 -13.74
N THR A 45 41.90 -12.72 -14.34
CA THR A 45 43.06 -11.89 -13.94
C THR A 45 42.96 -10.48 -14.51
N SER A 46 42.83 -9.46 -13.65
CA SER A 46 43.84 -8.40 -13.56
C SER A 46 43.48 -7.37 -12.49
N GLN A 47 44.52 -6.98 -11.78
CA GLN A 47 44.52 -6.16 -10.59
C GLN A 47 44.37 -4.67 -10.93
N THR A 48 43.50 -4.04 -10.15
CA THR A 48 43.66 -2.75 -9.47
C THR A 48 44.98 -1.99 -9.69
N ASN A 49 44.89 -0.77 -10.22
CA ASN A 49 45.77 0.34 -9.85
C ASN A 49 45.07 1.67 -10.10
N ALA A 50 44.39 2.20 -9.08
CA ALA A 50 43.89 3.58 -9.05
C ALA A 50 44.79 4.42 -8.14
N GLN A 51 45.56 5.32 -8.74
CA GLN A 51 46.36 6.33 -8.06
C GLN A 51 45.42 7.31 -7.32
N ARG A 52 45.69 7.52 -6.03
CA ARG A 52 45.04 8.53 -5.20
C ARG A 52 45.70 9.89 -5.43
N SER A 53 44.89 10.89 -5.80
CA SER A 53 45.25 12.30 -5.77
C SER A 53 45.04 12.88 -4.36
N PRO A 54 45.89 13.80 -3.88
CA PRO A 54 45.73 14.43 -2.56
C PRO A 54 44.60 15.49 -2.55
N PRO A 55 43.98 15.75 -1.38
CA PRO A 55 42.88 16.70 -1.26
C PRO A 55 43.37 18.16 -1.26
N PRO A 56 42.56 19.11 -1.76
CA PRO A 56 42.88 20.53 -1.71
C PRO A 56 42.70 21.13 -0.28
N PRO A 57 43.42 22.23 0.04
CA PRO A 57 43.42 22.84 1.36
C PRO A 57 42.11 23.60 1.69
N PRO A 58 41.81 23.81 2.99
CA PRO A 58 40.53 24.34 3.47
C PRO A 58 40.34 25.82 3.12
N GLN A 59 39.17 26.15 2.55
CA GLN A 59 38.74 27.52 2.33
C GLN A 59 38.09 28.10 3.60
N LYS A 60 38.40 29.37 3.86
CA LYS A 60 37.92 30.18 5.00
C LYS A 60 36.40 30.40 4.94
N PRO A 61 35.71 30.54 6.09
CA PRO A 61 34.27 30.71 6.13
C PRO A 61 33.86 32.08 5.59
N ILE A 62 32.97 32.07 4.58
CA ILE A 62 32.29 33.23 4.04
C ILE A 62 31.00 33.44 4.86
N ILE A 63 30.94 34.59 5.52
CA ILE A 63 29.76 35.41 5.88
C ILE A 63 28.45 34.65 6.12
N ASP A 64 28.03 34.62 7.39
CA ASP A 64 26.68 34.28 7.84
C ASP A 64 25.67 35.30 7.30
N VAL A 65 24.92 34.90 6.28
CA VAL A 65 23.74 35.60 5.78
C VAL A 65 22.50 34.87 6.31
N SER A 66 22.32 34.86 7.63
CA SER A 66 21.02 34.68 8.27
C SER A 66 20.16 35.94 8.11
N ALA A 67 19.92 36.32 6.85
CA ALA A 67 18.98 37.37 6.50
C ALA A 67 17.65 36.71 6.08
N ILE A 68 16.67 36.80 6.98
CA ILE A 68 15.22 36.88 6.76
C ILE A 68 14.80 36.45 5.34
N ARG A 69 14.53 35.15 5.16
CA ARG A 69 13.78 34.71 3.98
C ARG A 69 12.31 35.03 4.21
N PRO A 70 11.62 35.68 3.26
CA PRO A 70 10.17 35.78 3.30
C PRO A 70 9.57 34.36 3.33
N PRO A 71 8.37 34.17 3.89
CA PRO A 71 7.68 32.88 3.79
C PRO A 71 7.66 32.46 2.32
N MET A 72 8.20 31.28 2.01
CA MET A 72 8.12 30.71 0.68
C MET A 72 6.63 30.64 0.33
N SER A 73 6.22 31.20 -0.82
CA SER A 73 4.85 30.99 -1.29
C SER A 73 4.62 29.50 -1.49
N GLU A 74 3.39 29.02 -1.28
CA GLU A 74 3.09 27.59 -1.32
C GLU A 74 3.35 26.95 -2.70
N ASN A 75 3.38 27.77 -3.75
CA ASN A 75 3.81 27.40 -5.11
C ASN A 75 5.33 27.15 -5.24
N ALA A 76 6.12 27.28 -4.17
CA ALA A 76 7.56 27.14 -4.22
C ALA A 76 8.05 25.68 -4.23
N PHE A 77 7.15 24.70 -4.18
CA PHE A 77 7.50 23.28 -4.22
C PHE A 77 7.15 22.57 -5.53
N ILE A 78 6.20 23.09 -6.31
CA ILE A 78 5.78 22.46 -7.57
C ILE A 78 6.24 23.30 -8.75
N GLY A 79 7.02 22.68 -9.63
CA GLY A 79 7.55 23.30 -10.83
C GLY A 79 6.51 23.43 -11.94
N PRO A 80 6.80 24.20 -13.00
CA PRO A 80 5.86 24.48 -14.07
C PRO A 80 5.44 23.24 -14.88
N ASN A 81 6.16 22.12 -14.77
CA ASN A 81 5.84 20.87 -15.46
C ASN A 81 5.22 19.82 -14.51
N GLY A 82 4.83 20.23 -13.30
CA GLY A 82 4.24 19.34 -12.28
C GLY A 82 5.28 18.55 -11.48
N GLU A 83 6.57 18.78 -11.66
CA GLU A 83 7.64 18.21 -10.84
C GLU A 83 7.65 18.80 -9.43
N ILE A 84 8.18 18.08 -8.44
CA ILE A 84 8.68 18.76 -7.24
C ILE A 84 9.93 19.56 -7.64
N ILE A 85 10.02 20.82 -7.23
CA ILE A 85 11.14 21.70 -7.57
C ILE A 85 12.45 21.06 -7.13
N GLY A 86 13.36 20.94 -8.09
CA GLY A 86 14.64 20.26 -7.92
C GLY A 86 14.63 18.82 -8.40
N PHE A 87 13.49 18.20 -8.68
CA PHE A 87 13.37 16.81 -9.16
C PHE A 87 13.10 16.75 -10.66
N ALA A 88 13.21 15.54 -11.23
CA ALA A 88 12.94 15.33 -12.64
C ALA A 88 11.45 15.50 -12.94
N PRO A 89 11.09 15.99 -14.14
CA PRO A 89 9.70 15.97 -14.59
C PRO A 89 9.12 14.56 -14.61
N PRO A 90 7.84 14.40 -14.23
CA PRO A 90 7.18 13.11 -14.28
C PRO A 90 7.18 12.55 -15.70
N THR A 91 7.50 11.26 -15.82
CA THR A 91 7.23 10.54 -17.06
C THR A 91 5.73 10.36 -17.20
N THR A 92 5.18 10.51 -18.41
CA THR A 92 3.74 10.35 -18.65
C THR A 92 3.49 9.43 -19.83
N LEU A 93 2.44 8.60 -19.74
CA LEU A 93 2.06 7.70 -20.83
C LEU A 93 0.54 7.54 -20.96
N ARG A 94 0.10 7.15 -22.17
CA ARG A 94 -1.28 6.73 -22.44
C ARG A 94 -1.29 5.23 -22.73
N PRO A 95 -1.71 4.38 -21.78
CA PRO A 95 -1.84 2.96 -22.03
C PRO A 95 -2.75 2.74 -23.25
N GLY A 96 -2.32 1.95 -24.23
CA GLY A 96 -3.16 1.56 -25.37
C GLY A 96 -3.76 2.70 -26.22
N GLY A 97 -3.23 3.93 -26.15
CA GLY A 97 -3.66 5.09 -26.95
C GLY A 97 -5.04 5.70 -26.61
N GLY A 98 -5.98 4.91 -26.07
CA GLY A 98 -7.34 5.34 -25.69
C GLY A 98 -7.52 5.67 -24.21
N HIS A 99 -6.58 5.28 -23.34
CA HIS A 99 -6.69 5.53 -21.90
C HIS A 99 -6.34 6.98 -21.51
N PRO A 100 -6.78 7.45 -20.31
CA PRO A 100 -6.33 8.73 -19.79
C PRO A 100 -4.80 8.79 -19.70
N LEU A 101 -4.26 10.00 -19.71
CA LEU A 101 -2.84 10.22 -19.52
C LEU A 101 -2.49 9.91 -18.07
N HIS A 102 -1.53 9.03 -17.84
CA HIS A 102 -1.06 8.62 -16.52
C HIS A 102 0.31 9.24 -16.21
N THR A 103 0.64 9.37 -14.92
CA THR A 103 2.01 9.53 -14.43
C THR A 103 2.65 8.14 -14.35
N GLU A 104 3.71 7.88 -15.12
CA GLU A 104 4.43 6.62 -15.07
C GLU A 104 5.35 6.56 -13.85
N LEU A 105 5.24 5.50 -13.09
CA LEU A 105 6.16 5.12 -12.04
C LEU A 105 7.06 3.99 -12.52
N GLN A 106 8.35 4.15 -12.29
CA GLN A 106 9.39 3.21 -12.67
C GLN A 106 10.15 2.78 -11.41
N SER A 107 10.48 1.49 -11.33
CA SER A 107 11.33 1.01 -10.24
C SER A 107 12.71 1.64 -10.33
N VAL A 108 13.25 2.03 -9.18
CA VAL A 108 14.62 2.57 -9.07
C VAL A 108 15.68 1.48 -8.90
N THR A 109 15.29 0.22 -8.66
CA THR A 109 16.24 -0.90 -8.51
C THR A 109 16.19 -1.96 -9.59
N THR A 110 15.02 -2.25 -10.17
CA THR A 110 14.94 -3.31 -11.20
C THR A 110 15.59 -2.85 -12.49
N GLN A 111 16.31 -3.76 -13.14
CA GLN A 111 17.07 -3.43 -14.36
C GLN A 111 16.17 -3.01 -15.52
N ASP A 112 14.97 -3.58 -15.60
CA ASP A 112 13.98 -3.28 -16.64
C ASP A 112 13.05 -2.11 -16.26
N ARG A 113 13.27 -1.51 -15.08
CA ARG A 113 12.48 -0.42 -14.49
C ARG A 113 11.01 -0.75 -14.22
N LYS A 114 10.65 -2.04 -14.19
CA LYS A 114 9.30 -2.51 -13.89
C LYS A 114 9.18 -2.92 -12.43
N PHE A 115 7.97 -3.20 -11.99
CA PHE A 115 7.74 -3.77 -10.66
C PHE A 115 8.43 -5.14 -10.47
N PHE A 116 8.71 -5.49 -9.22
CA PHE A 116 9.21 -6.80 -8.83
C PHE A 116 8.10 -7.68 -8.25
N ARG A 117 8.29 -9.00 -8.32
CA ARG A 117 7.38 -9.97 -7.70
C ARG A 117 7.70 -10.15 -6.21
N ILE A 118 6.67 -10.44 -5.43
CA ILE A 118 6.82 -10.86 -4.03
C ILE A 118 6.42 -12.33 -3.94
N LYS A 119 7.23 -13.16 -3.27
CA LYS A 119 6.96 -14.59 -3.07
C LYS A 119 6.98 -14.99 -1.61
N PHE A 120 5.86 -15.54 -1.16
CA PHE A 120 5.64 -16.06 0.18
C PHE A 120 5.84 -17.59 0.22
N GLY A 121 7.06 -18.06 -0.08
CA GLY A 121 7.35 -19.50 -0.15
C GLY A 121 6.46 -20.21 -1.18
N THR A 122 5.71 -21.21 -0.70
CA THR A 122 4.75 -21.98 -1.49
C THR A 122 3.32 -21.45 -1.48
N GLU A 123 3.05 -20.37 -0.74
CA GLU A 123 1.71 -19.84 -0.54
C GLU A 123 1.30 -18.84 -1.64
N GLU A 124 0.08 -18.99 -2.13
CA GLU A 124 -0.59 -17.95 -2.92
C GLU A 124 -1.04 -16.84 -1.97
N THR A 125 -0.80 -15.59 -2.35
CA THR A 125 -1.09 -14.42 -1.50
C THR A 125 -1.60 -13.25 -2.34
N PHE A 126 -2.30 -12.32 -1.68
CA PHE A 126 -2.72 -11.05 -2.25
C PHE A 126 -2.71 -9.97 -1.16
N ASN A 127 -2.91 -8.69 -1.54
CA ASN A 127 -2.88 -7.54 -0.64
C ASN A 127 -1.61 -7.45 0.23
N PRO A 128 -0.42 -7.27 -0.38
CA PRO A 128 0.84 -7.31 0.33
C PRO A 128 1.18 -5.99 1.04
N ASN A 129 2.03 -6.13 2.05
CA ASN A 129 2.68 -5.08 2.82
C ASN A 129 4.18 -5.35 2.84
N ILE A 130 4.98 -4.29 2.80
CA ILE A 130 6.44 -4.36 2.91
C ILE A 130 6.85 -3.33 3.95
N LEU A 131 7.61 -3.72 4.97
CA LEU A 131 8.20 -2.80 5.95
C LEU A 131 9.72 -3.01 6.04
N PRO A 132 10.52 -1.95 6.17
CA PRO A 132 11.93 -2.11 6.48
C PRO A 132 12.11 -2.83 7.82
N HIS A 133 12.99 -3.83 7.84
CA HIS A 133 13.31 -4.52 9.09
C HIS A 133 14.09 -3.56 10.01
N PRO A 134 13.72 -3.41 11.29
CA PRO A 134 14.28 -2.40 12.18
C PRO A 134 15.72 -2.72 12.60
N HIS A 135 16.09 -4.00 12.66
CA HIS A 135 17.44 -4.43 13.08
C HIS A 135 18.35 -4.87 11.92
N ARG A 136 17.82 -5.50 10.88
CA ARG A 136 18.59 -6.13 9.79
C ARG A 136 18.63 -5.23 8.56
N GLU A 137 19.83 -4.92 8.07
CA GLU A 137 20.00 -4.21 6.80
C GLU A 137 19.52 -5.05 5.62
N ASN A 138 19.08 -4.41 4.54
CA ASN A 138 18.65 -5.04 3.29
C ASN A 138 17.68 -6.21 3.51
N THR A 139 16.83 -6.10 4.52
CA THR A 139 15.85 -7.11 4.92
C THR A 139 14.55 -6.38 5.18
N TRP A 140 13.45 -6.98 4.76
CA TRP A 140 12.11 -6.43 4.93
C TRP A 140 11.21 -7.45 5.61
N ILE A 141 10.20 -6.96 6.30
CA ILE A 141 9.11 -7.80 6.79
C ILE A 141 8.00 -7.64 5.76
N ILE A 142 7.56 -8.77 5.21
CA ILE A 142 6.44 -8.78 4.28
C ILE A 142 5.25 -9.46 4.94
N VAL A 143 4.06 -8.89 4.72
CA VAL A 143 2.79 -9.42 5.23
C VAL A 143 1.77 -9.44 4.10
N ALA A 144 1.04 -10.52 3.91
CA ALA A 144 0.00 -10.60 2.90
C ALA A 144 -1.12 -11.56 3.29
N GLN A 145 -2.30 -11.32 2.76
CA GLN A 145 -3.45 -12.18 2.95
C GLN A 145 -3.23 -13.51 2.21
N ARG A 146 -3.46 -14.64 2.89
CA ARG A 146 -3.43 -15.95 2.24
C ARG A 146 -4.54 -16.05 1.19
N GLY A 147 -4.17 -16.54 0.01
CA GLY A 147 -5.05 -16.81 -1.13
C GLY A 147 -6.06 -17.94 -0.88
N GLY A 148 -7.10 -17.97 -1.71
CA GLY A 148 -8.13 -19.02 -1.68
C GLY A 148 -9.19 -18.83 -0.59
N VAL A 149 -10.15 -19.78 -0.55
CA VAL A 149 -11.25 -19.78 0.43
C VAL A 149 -10.87 -20.67 1.60
N VAL A 150 -9.89 -20.23 2.39
CA VAL A 150 -9.44 -20.92 3.62
C VAL A 150 -10.11 -20.29 4.84
N GLN A 151 -10.59 -21.13 5.77
CA GLN A 151 -11.12 -20.70 7.07
C GLN A 151 -10.23 -21.21 8.21
N PRO A 152 -9.87 -20.36 9.19
CA PRO A 152 -10.06 -18.91 9.20
C PRO A 152 -9.29 -18.21 8.07
N SER A 153 -9.72 -17.00 7.71
CA SER A 153 -8.88 -16.05 6.98
C SER A 153 -7.63 -15.75 7.81
N VAL A 154 -6.47 -15.74 7.18
CA VAL A 154 -5.19 -15.47 7.86
C VAL A 154 -4.30 -14.55 7.05
N GLU A 155 -3.57 -13.70 7.78
CA GLU A 155 -2.45 -12.93 7.25
C GLU A 155 -1.17 -13.76 7.44
N LEU A 156 -0.31 -13.78 6.44
CA LEU A 156 0.98 -14.48 6.45
C LEU A 156 2.11 -13.46 6.62
N VAL A 157 3.15 -13.80 7.36
CA VAL A 157 4.32 -12.96 7.62
C VAL A 157 5.63 -13.72 7.43
N CYS A 158 6.65 -13.04 6.92
CA CYS A 158 8.02 -13.54 6.94
C CYS A 158 9.03 -12.38 6.84
N ASN A 159 10.28 -12.68 7.21
CA ASN A 159 11.42 -11.87 6.78
C ASN A 159 11.72 -12.16 5.31
N ALA A 160 12.08 -11.13 4.54
CA ALA A 160 12.32 -11.24 3.11
C ALA A 160 13.53 -10.43 2.63
N LYS A 161 14.12 -10.91 1.54
CA LYS A 161 15.23 -10.26 0.83
C LYS A 161 15.02 -10.32 -0.68
N PHE A 162 15.68 -9.42 -1.40
CA PHE A 162 15.78 -9.53 -2.85
C PHE A 162 16.71 -10.68 -3.24
N ILE A 163 16.18 -11.62 -4.02
CA ILE A 163 16.91 -12.73 -4.64
C ILE A 163 16.51 -12.75 -6.12
N ASN A 164 17.46 -12.43 -7.01
CA ASN A 164 17.21 -12.32 -8.46
C ASN A 164 16.00 -11.41 -8.79
N ASP A 165 16.04 -10.16 -8.32
CA ASP A 165 14.98 -9.15 -8.52
C ASP A 165 13.58 -9.55 -8.05
N THR A 166 13.49 -10.54 -7.16
CA THR A 166 12.24 -10.96 -6.50
C THR A 166 12.39 -10.77 -5.00
N LEU A 167 11.41 -10.15 -4.34
CA LEU A 167 11.36 -10.06 -2.88
C LEU A 167 10.78 -11.35 -2.32
N MET A 168 11.59 -12.14 -1.62
CA MET A 168 11.22 -13.51 -1.23
C MET A 168 11.43 -13.75 0.25
N CYS A 169 10.54 -14.54 0.86
CA CYS A 169 10.75 -15.07 2.20
C CYS A 169 12.11 -15.81 2.30
N ILE A 170 12.83 -15.56 3.38
CA ILE A 170 14.10 -16.22 3.71
C ILE A 170 13.92 -17.11 4.93
N ASP A 171 14.72 -18.18 5.03
CA ASP A 171 14.72 -19.05 6.20
C ASP A 171 15.25 -18.32 7.46
N ALA A 172 15.06 -18.91 8.63
CA ALA A 172 15.47 -18.36 9.92
C ALA A 172 16.97 -18.04 10.00
N ASP A 173 17.81 -18.78 9.26
CA ASP A 173 19.25 -18.52 9.16
C ASP A 173 19.61 -17.36 8.20
N GLY A 174 18.59 -16.74 7.59
CA GLY A 174 18.69 -15.62 6.66
C GLY A 174 19.14 -16.01 5.26
N ARG A 175 19.17 -17.30 4.92
CA ARG A 175 19.60 -17.85 3.62
C ARG A 175 18.50 -18.70 2.99
N GLY A 176 18.55 -18.82 1.67
CA GLY A 176 17.64 -19.69 0.93
C GLY A 176 16.19 -19.22 0.93
N PHE A 177 15.30 -20.14 0.56
CA PHE A 177 13.86 -19.92 0.48
C PHE A 177 13.20 -20.32 1.79
N GLY A 178 12.52 -19.37 2.44
CA GLY A 178 11.73 -19.62 3.64
C GLY A 178 10.24 -19.78 3.31
N GLU A 179 9.51 -20.44 4.20
CA GLU A 179 8.05 -20.46 4.20
C GLU A 179 7.52 -19.37 5.15
N PRO A 180 6.37 -18.75 4.84
CA PRO A 180 5.77 -17.78 5.73
C PRO A 180 5.08 -18.44 6.92
N GLU A 181 4.91 -17.67 7.99
CA GLU A 181 4.15 -18.07 9.17
C GLU A 181 2.81 -17.31 9.23
N PRO A 182 1.73 -17.91 9.73
CA PRO A 182 0.51 -17.17 10.05
C PRO A 182 0.80 -16.11 11.12
N LEU A 183 0.39 -14.87 10.85
CA LEU A 183 0.42 -13.80 11.84
C LEU A 183 -0.55 -14.18 12.98
N PRO A 184 -0.13 -14.15 14.25
CA PRO A 184 -0.91 -14.65 15.39
C PRO A 184 -1.99 -13.64 15.83
N ILE A 185 -2.80 -13.16 14.88
CA ILE A 185 -3.99 -12.35 15.17
C ILE A 185 -5.12 -13.30 15.56
N GLU A 186 -5.67 -13.11 16.75
CA GLU A 186 -6.81 -13.91 17.20
C GLU A 186 -8.06 -13.55 16.37
N PRO A 187 -8.85 -14.56 15.92
CA PRO A 187 -10.13 -14.28 15.32
C PRO A 187 -11.01 -13.47 16.27
N THR A 188 -11.62 -12.41 15.78
CA THR A 188 -12.44 -11.53 16.61
C THR A 188 -13.63 -12.28 17.18
N THR A 189 -13.85 -12.18 18.49
CA THR A 189 -14.94 -12.87 19.20
C THR A 189 -16.31 -12.23 18.99
N ALA A 190 -16.39 -11.13 18.22
CA ALA A 190 -17.65 -10.54 17.83
C ALA A 190 -18.41 -11.55 16.98
N VAL A 191 -19.40 -12.22 17.60
CA VAL A 191 -20.34 -13.08 16.88
C VAL A 191 -20.96 -12.20 15.80
N ALA A 192 -20.85 -12.63 14.54
CA ALA A 192 -21.53 -11.98 13.44
C ALA A 192 -23.02 -11.93 13.78
N ASP A 193 -23.46 -10.79 14.31
CA ASP A 193 -24.86 -10.54 14.58
C ASP A 193 -25.51 -10.41 13.21
N ALA A 194 -26.13 -11.50 12.75
CA ALA A 194 -26.78 -11.55 11.45
C ALA A 194 -27.85 -10.46 11.28
N SER A 195 -28.33 -9.84 12.37
CA SER A 195 -29.22 -8.67 12.26
C SER A 195 -28.52 -7.39 11.80
N LYS A 196 -27.20 -7.29 11.96
CA LYS A 196 -26.36 -6.16 11.50
C LYS A 196 -25.82 -6.36 10.08
N CYS A 197 -25.87 -7.59 9.57
CA CYS A 197 -25.40 -7.95 8.24
C CYS A 197 -26.60 -8.15 7.30
N PRO A 198 -26.79 -7.28 6.29
CA PRO A 198 -27.72 -7.55 5.21
C PRO A 198 -27.41 -8.88 4.52
N HIS A 199 -28.42 -9.54 3.98
CA HIS A 199 -28.30 -10.85 3.33
C HIS A 199 -27.27 -10.85 2.18
N GLU A 200 -27.08 -9.72 1.50
CA GLU A 200 -26.08 -9.56 0.45
C GLU A 200 -24.63 -9.71 0.95
N LEU A 201 -24.42 -9.59 2.27
CA LEU A 201 -23.14 -9.70 2.96
C LEU A 201 -23.04 -10.96 3.84
N ASP A 202 -23.93 -11.93 3.68
CA ASP A 202 -23.89 -13.21 4.44
C ASP A 202 -22.55 -13.94 4.25
N PHE A 203 -21.85 -13.75 3.13
CA PHE A 203 -20.52 -14.33 2.93
C PHE A 203 -19.45 -13.78 3.90
N VAL A 204 -19.66 -12.57 4.44
CA VAL A 204 -18.78 -11.92 5.42
C VAL A 204 -18.97 -12.52 6.81
N THR A 205 -20.19 -13.00 7.13
CA THR A 205 -20.49 -13.59 8.44
C THR A 205 -19.92 -15.00 8.59
N ILE A 206 -19.83 -15.75 7.49
CA ILE A 206 -19.32 -17.13 7.49
C ILE A 206 -17.80 -17.24 7.37
N SER A 207 -17.12 -16.13 7.12
CA SER A 207 -15.70 -16.14 6.82
C SER A 207 -14.95 -15.22 7.79
N TYR A 208 -14.55 -15.83 8.90
CA TYR A 208 -14.00 -15.21 10.10
C TYR A 208 -12.47 -15.12 10.06
N GLY A 209 -11.88 -14.26 10.89
CA GLY A 209 -10.44 -13.99 10.94
C GLY A 209 -10.05 -12.62 10.37
N PRO A 210 -8.77 -12.23 10.47
CA PRO A 210 -8.25 -11.00 9.88
C PRO A 210 -8.31 -11.02 8.36
N ARG A 211 -8.50 -9.84 7.76
CA ARG A 211 -8.53 -9.64 6.31
C ARG A 211 -7.93 -8.33 5.88
N ASP A 212 -7.39 -8.34 4.67
CA ASP A 212 -6.95 -7.15 3.94
C ASP A 212 -6.09 -6.23 4.82
N ALA A 213 -5.18 -6.84 5.58
CA ALA A 213 -4.38 -6.12 6.55
C ALA A 213 -3.51 -5.05 5.89
N ARG A 214 -3.40 -3.92 6.58
CA ARG A 214 -2.41 -2.88 6.31
C ARG A 214 -1.44 -2.84 7.47
N VAL A 215 -0.17 -3.09 7.17
CA VAL A 215 0.91 -3.03 8.15
C VAL A 215 1.73 -1.78 7.86
N LEU A 216 1.91 -0.94 8.87
CA LEU A 216 2.46 0.39 8.72
C LEU A 216 3.31 0.80 9.92
N TYR A 217 4.31 1.64 9.69
CA TYR A 217 4.95 2.40 10.75
C TYR A 217 4.17 3.67 11.06
N GLY A 218 3.82 3.87 12.33
CA GLY A 218 3.58 5.21 12.86
C GLY A 218 4.90 5.89 13.27
N PRO A 219 4.84 7.11 13.84
CA PRO A 219 6.04 7.85 14.23
C PRO A 219 6.92 7.13 15.26
N ARG A 220 6.29 6.35 16.16
CA ARG A 220 6.97 5.64 17.26
C ARG A 220 6.91 4.12 17.15
N SER A 221 5.78 3.60 16.69
CA SER A 221 5.49 2.16 16.73
C SER A 221 4.87 1.70 15.42
N PRO A 222 5.11 0.45 15.01
CA PRO A 222 4.43 -0.20 13.92
C PRO A 222 3.08 -0.78 14.36
N PHE A 223 2.11 -0.75 13.45
CA PHE A 223 0.76 -1.24 13.67
C PHE A 223 0.32 -2.13 12.52
N VAL A 224 -0.62 -3.04 12.82
CA VAL A 224 -1.43 -3.72 11.83
C VAL A 224 -2.86 -3.23 11.97
N VAL A 225 -3.50 -2.89 10.85
CA VAL A 225 -4.92 -2.61 10.76
C VAL A 225 -5.56 -3.65 9.86
N TYR A 226 -6.56 -4.36 10.32
CA TYR A 226 -7.18 -5.46 9.57
C TYR A 226 -8.69 -5.41 9.68
N GLY A 227 -9.37 -5.91 8.66
CA GLY A 227 -10.82 -6.10 8.69
C GLY A 227 -11.21 -7.38 9.40
N SER A 228 -12.30 -7.35 10.19
CA SER A 228 -12.90 -8.56 10.74
C SER A 228 -14.36 -8.32 11.17
N ASN A 229 -15.00 -9.34 11.75
CA ASN A 229 -16.36 -9.21 12.26
C ASN A 229 -16.41 -8.15 13.38
N SER A 230 -17.45 -7.31 13.34
CA SER A 230 -17.54 -6.10 14.17
C SER A 230 -18.53 -6.26 15.31
N GLN A 231 -18.27 -5.58 16.43
CA GLN A 231 -19.25 -5.46 17.51
C GLN A 231 -20.34 -4.42 17.21
N PHE A 232 -20.04 -3.43 16.36
CA PHE A 232 -20.91 -2.28 16.08
C PHE A 232 -21.67 -2.40 14.76
N THR A 233 -21.09 -3.08 13.77
CA THR A 233 -21.63 -3.24 12.42
C THR A 233 -21.44 -4.67 11.90
N CYS A 234 -21.66 -4.94 10.61
CA CYS A 234 -21.43 -6.25 10.03
C CYS A 234 -19.93 -6.60 9.96
N PHE A 235 -19.12 -5.63 9.55
CA PHE A 235 -17.67 -5.78 9.35
C PHE A 235 -16.97 -4.46 9.69
N GLY A 236 -15.91 -4.54 10.47
CA GLY A 236 -15.19 -3.39 11.00
C GLY A 236 -13.69 -3.55 10.84
N GLN A 237 -12.96 -2.49 11.13
CA GLN A 237 -11.50 -2.52 11.18
C GLN A 237 -11.00 -2.51 12.61
N TRP A 238 -9.94 -3.28 12.83
CA TRP A 238 -9.27 -3.46 14.09
C TRP A 238 -7.83 -2.99 13.97
N ILE A 239 -7.24 -2.52 15.06
CA ILE A 239 -5.84 -2.12 15.14
C ILE A 239 -5.14 -2.92 16.24
N GLN A 240 -3.88 -3.27 15.99
CA GLN A 240 -3.02 -3.91 16.97
C GLN A 240 -1.57 -3.45 16.80
N ASP A 241 -0.83 -3.42 17.90
CA ASP A 241 0.63 -3.27 17.88
C ASP A 241 1.28 -4.44 17.14
N PHE A 242 2.04 -4.14 16.09
CA PHE A 242 2.61 -5.17 15.23
C PHE A 242 3.82 -5.88 15.87
N ARG A 243 4.47 -5.29 16.88
CA ARG A 243 5.64 -5.90 17.57
C ARG A 243 5.33 -7.19 18.27
N GLY A 244 4.14 -7.29 18.86
CA GLY A 244 3.69 -8.51 19.54
C GLY A 244 3.37 -9.66 18.60
N LEU A 245 3.30 -9.42 17.29
CA LEU A 245 2.83 -10.39 16.30
C LEU A 245 3.96 -11.03 15.48
N VAL A 246 5.17 -10.47 15.50
CA VAL A 246 6.31 -10.98 14.73
C VAL A 246 7.31 -11.62 15.70
N PRO A 247 7.53 -12.95 15.64
CA PRO A 247 8.37 -13.67 16.62
C PRO A 247 9.79 -13.09 16.76
N ASP A 248 10.41 -12.71 15.65
CA ASP A 248 11.77 -12.15 15.60
C ASP A 248 11.87 -10.69 16.10
N TRP A 249 10.74 -9.98 16.28
CA TRP A 249 10.70 -8.61 16.81
C TRP A 249 10.58 -8.52 18.31
N ALA A 250 10.06 -9.56 18.97
CA ALA A 250 9.88 -9.57 20.41
C ALA A 250 11.22 -9.58 21.18
N THR A 251 12.35 -9.82 20.50
CA THR A 251 13.67 -9.98 21.12
C THR A 251 14.35 -8.68 21.58
N ASP A 252 13.82 -7.50 21.20
CA ASP A 252 14.31 -6.19 21.67
C ASP A 252 13.36 -5.49 22.67
N VAL A 253 12.38 -6.21 23.21
CA VAL A 253 11.56 -5.71 24.33
C VAL A 253 11.75 -6.64 25.51
N ASP A 254 12.86 -6.45 26.25
CA ASP A 254 12.98 -6.94 27.62
C ASP A 254 11.83 -6.37 28.45
N GLY A 255 10.72 -7.13 28.51
CA GLY A 255 9.60 -6.92 29.42
C GLY A 255 8.62 -5.84 28.99
N ALA A 256 7.53 -6.28 28.35
CA ALA A 256 6.31 -5.51 28.06
C ALA A 256 6.49 -4.31 27.09
N PRO A 257 5.49 -4.03 26.25
CA PRO A 257 5.44 -2.74 25.56
C PRO A 257 5.64 -1.62 26.61
N PRO A 258 6.52 -0.63 26.38
CA PRO A 258 6.70 0.50 27.28
C PRO A 258 5.36 0.98 27.84
N ALA A 259 5.28 1.15 29.16
CA ALA A 259 4.04 1.57 29.82
C ALA A 259 3.48 2.84 29.12
N GLY A 260 2.26 2.73 28.57
CA GLY A 260 1.62 3.81 27.81
C GLY A 260 1.53 3.60 26.29
N GLU A 261 2.00 2.46 25.75
CA GLU A 261 1.75 2.10 24.36
C GLU A 261 0.32 1.60 24.13
N ALA A 262 -0.35 2.18 23.12
CA ALA A 262 -1.73 1.88 22.77
C ALA A 262 -1.83 0.61 21.90
N PHE A 263 -3.02 -0.02 21.91
CA PHE A 263 -3.38 -1.13 21.01
C PHE A 263 -2.57 -2.42 21.21
N THR A 264 -2.11 -2.70 22.42
CA THR A 264 -1.31 -3.88 22.78
C THR A 264 -2.15 -5.11 23.14
N ASP A 265 -3.48 -5.00 23.11
CA ASP A 265 -4.39 -6.12 23.36
C ASP A 265 -4.23 -7.20 22.28
N ARG A 266 -4.17 -8.47 22.71
CA ARG A 266 -4.05 -9.63 21.82
C ARG A 266 -5.28 -9.82 20.95
N ALA A 267 -6.46 -9.45 21.45
CA ALA A 267 -7.70 -9.52 20.70
C ALA A 267 -7.82 -8.43 19.61
N GLY A 268 -6.87 -7.48 19.58
CA GLY A 268 -6.98 -6.26 18.79
C GLY A 268 -7.94 -5.25 19.41
N THR A 269 -7.88 -4.01 18.94
CA THR A 269 -8.80 -2.94 19.34
C THR A 269 -9.65 -2.53 18.15
N GLU A 270 -10.98 -2.64 18.28
CA GLU A 270 -11.89 -2.25 17.19
C GLU A 270 -11.88 -0.72 17.02
N LEU A 271 -11.64 -0.25 15.80
CA LEU A 271 -11.77 1.15 15.46
C LEU A 271 -13.26 1.46 15.31
N GLN A 272 -13.72 2.52 15.98
CA GLN A 272 -15.13 2.88 15.99
C GLN A 272 -15.35 4.37 15.77
N ARG A 273 -16.13 4.70 14.73
CA ARG A 273 -16.61 6.07 14.50
C ARG A 273 -17.84 6.38 15.36
N GLN A 274 -18.20 7.65 15.48
CA GLN A 274 -19.47 8.01 16.11
C GLN A 274 -20.64 7.60 15.20
N PRO A 275 -21.79 7.18 15.74
CA PRO A 275 -22.97 6.89 14.94
C PRO A 275 -23.34 8.07 14.03
N PRO A 276 -23.89 7.81 12.83
CA PRO A 276 -24.35 6.49 12.35
C PRO A 276 -23.21 5.62 11.77
N TYR A 277 -23.23 4.32 12.11
CA TYR A 277 -22.35 3.34 11.49
C TYR A 277 -22.76 3.02 10.05
N GLY A 278 -21.78 2.79 9.19
CA GLY A 278 -21.98 2.14 7.90
C GLY A 278 -22.18 0.64 8.10
N VAL A 279 -22.64 -0.07 7.06
CA VAL A 279 -22.80 -1.54 7.10
C VAL A 279 -21.43 -2.25 7.09
N MET A 280 -20.46 -1.67 6.40
CA MET A 280 -19.06 -2.12 6.43
C MET A 280 -18.18 -0.91 6.71
N GLU A 281 -17.49 -0.94 7.83
CA GLU A 281 -16.45 0.03 8.19
C GLU A 281 -15.11 -0.57 7.76
N LYS A 282 -14.67 -0.18 6.57
CA LYS A 282 -13.45 -0.70 5.95
C LYS A 282 -12.68 0.42 5.25
N ASN A 283 -11.43 0.13 4.90
CA ASN A 283 -10.55 1.04 4.16
C ASN A 283 -10.17 2.34 4.88
N TRP A 284 -10.42 2.43 6.18
CA TRP A 284 -9.89 3.47 7.04
C TRP A 284 -8.37 3.35 7.12
N PHE A 285 -7.71 4.50 7.22
CA PHE A 285 -6.28 4.58 7.43
C PHE A 285 -5.92 5.54 8.56
N LEU A 286 -4.77 5.28 9.20
CA LEU A 286 -4.23 6.14 10.25
C LEU A 286 -3.31 7.21 9.67
N PHE A 287 -3.28 8.34 10.33
CA PHE A 287 -2.28 9.39 10.15
C PHE A 287 -1.96 10.07 11.48
N TRP A 288 -0.84 10.80 11.53
CA TRP A 288 -0.35 11.43 12.75
C TRP A 288 -0.06 12.91 12.53
N ASP A 289 -0.36 13.72 13.53
CA ASP A 289 0.00 15.13 13.51
C ASP A 289 1.48 15.36 13.87
N VAL A 290 1.90 16.62 13.88
CA VAL A 290 3.26 17.04 14.25
C VAL A 290 3.68 16.66 15.67
N LYS A 291 2.73 16.35 16.55
CA LYS A 291 2.98 15.92 17.94
C LYS A 291 3.00 14.40 18.07
N GLY A 292 2.70 13.67 16.99
CA GLY A 292 2.56 12.22 16.97
C GLY A 292 1.26 11.75 17.60
N ASP A 293 0.22 12.59 17.65
CA ASP A 293 -1.12 12.18 18.04
C ASP A 293 -1.80 11.45 16.86
N PRO A 294 -2.42 10.27 17.09
CA PRO A 294 -3.04 9.49 16.03
C PRO A 294 -4.44 10.00 15.67
N TYR A 295 -4.76 9.89 14.38
CA TYR A 295 -6.06 10.18 13.78
C TYR A 295 -6.44 9.05 12.83
N VAL A 296 -7.74 8.87 12.60
CA VAL A 296 -8.27 7.94 11.60
C VAL A 296 -9.06 8.73 10.57
N HIS A 297 -8.81 8.43 9.30
CA HIS A 297 -9.57 8.94 8.16
C HIS A 297 -10.53 7.86 7.68
N PHE A 298 -11.83 8.15 7.69
CA PHE A 298 -12.88 7.14 7.45
C PHE A 298 -13.40 7.18 6.02
N ASP A 299 -13.73 8.37 5.54
CA ASP A 299 -14.38 8.58 4.25
C ASP A 299 -13.61 9.62 3.43
N LEU A 300 -13.41 9.34 2.14
CA LEU A 300 -12.99 10.33 1.14
C LEU A 300 -14.18 10.89 0.34
N THR A 301 -15.18 10.05 0.08
CA THR A 301 -16.37 10.37 -0.72
C THR A 301 -17.64 9.86 -0.03
N PRO A 302 -18.79 10.56 -0.16
CA PRO A 302 -19.02 11.79 -0.91
C PRO A 302 -18.49 13.06 -0.21
N SER A 303 -18.05 12.92 1.04
CA SER A 303 -17.42 14.00 1.80
C SER A 303 -16.33 13.40 2.66
N ARG A 304 -15.22 14.15 2.80
CA ARG A 304 -14.11 13.73 3.62
C ARG A 304 -14.52 13.72 5.10
N SER A 305 -14.13 12.69 5.84
CA SER A 305 -14.34 12.60 7.29
C SER A 305 -13.10 12.02 7.99
N PHE A 306 -12.74 12.61 9.14
CA PHE A 306 -11.64 12.10 9.96
C PHE A 306 -11.75 12.61 11.40
N ALA A 307 -11.22 11.86 12.35
CA ALA A 307 -11.26 12.24 13.75
C ALA A 307 -10.02 11.76 14.51
N LYS A 308 -9.77 12.39 15.67
CA LYS A 308 -8.71 11.96 16.59
C LYS A 308 -9.03 10.59 17.16
N LEU A 309 -8.02 9.71 17.20
CA LEU A 309 -8.13 8.34 17.72
C LEU A 309 -7.75 8.29 19.19
N ASN A 310 -8.59 7.65 19.99
CA ASN A 310 -8.30 7.32 21.38
C ASN A 310 -7.69 5.91 21.50
N PRO A 311 -6.95 5.62 22.59
CA PRO A 311 -6.31 4.31 22.80
C PRO A 311 -7.29 3.12 22.89
N ASP A 312 -8.57 3.37 23.14
CA ASP A 312 -9.64 2.35 23.20
C ASP A 312 -10.30 2.10 21.83
N GLY A 313 -9.78 2.70 20.75
CA GLY A 313 -10.32 2.58 19.40
C GLY A 313 -11.46 3.55 19.09
N SER A 314 -11.99 4.25 20.10
CA SER A 314 -12.99 5.29 19.90
C SER A 314 -12.41 6.53 19.24
N VAL A 315 -13.25 7.27 18.52
CA VAL A 315 -12.84 8.53 17.90
C VAL A 315 -13.70 9.71 18.38
N GLY A 316 -13.09 10.90 18.30
CA GLY A 316 -13.75 12.17 18.60
C GLY A 316 -14.80 12.58 17.56
N LYS A 317 -15.16 13.86 17.60
CA LYS A 317 -16.01 14.47 16.56
C LYS A 317 -15.28 14.51 15.22
N ASP A 318 -16.05 14.48 14.13
CA ASP A 318 -15.50 14.70 12.79
C ASP A 318 -14.86 16.09 12.68
N LEU A 319 -13.55 16.09 12.41
CA LEU A 319 -12.72 17.28 12.30
C LEU A 319 -12.62 17.80 10.86
N ALA A 320 -13.05 17.02 9.86
CA ALA A 320 -13.05 17.43 8.45
C ALA A 320 -13.95 18.64 8.19
N LEU A 321 -14.94 18.88 9.06
CA LEU A 321 -15.80 20.06 9.02
C LEU A 321 -15.01 21.38 9.11
N ASN A 322 -13.83 21.37 9.72
CA ASN A 322 -12.99 22.57 9.87
C ASN A 322 -12.29 22.96 8.56
N SER A 323 -12.04 22.00 7.65
CA SER A 323 -11.45 22.23 6.33
C SER A 323 -12.46 22.06 5.18
N ALA A 324 -13.73 21.72 5.47
CA ALA A 324 -14.72 21.36 4.46
C ALA A 324 -14.88 22.39 3.32
N LYS A 325 -14.76 23.70 3.63
CA LYS A 325 -14.91 24.76 2.63
C LYS A 325 -13.82 24.71 1.54
N THR A 326 -12.59 24.40 1.92
CA THR A 326 -11.44 24.28 1.00
C THR A 326 -11.42 22.89 0.37
N ASP A 327 -11.54 21.85 1.20
CA ASP A 327 -11.50 20.45 0.76
C ASP A 327 -12.57 20.12 -0.28
N VAL A 328 -13.82 20.54 -0.10
CA VAL A 328 -14.91 20.23 -1.05
C VAL A 328 -14.61 20.79 -2.44
N LYS A 329 -14.05 22.01 -2.52
CA LYS A 329 -13.70 22.61 -3.82
C LYS A 329 -12.55 21.86 -4.48
N CYS A 330 -11.52 21.54 -3.70
CA CYS A 330 -10.35 20.84 -4.21
C CYS A 330 -10.69 19.42 -4.68
N LEU A 331 -11.38 18.65 -3.85
CA LEU A 331 -11.78 17.29 -4.17
C LEU A 331 -12.77 17.26 -5.35
N ALA A 332 -13.70 18.22 -5.46
CA ALA A 332 -14.57 18.31 -6.63
C ALA A 332 -13.80 18.60 -7.93
N ARG A 333 -12.66 19.29 -7.86
CA ARG A 333 -11.81 19.61 -9.01
C ARG A 333 -10.96 18.41 -9.46
N TYR A 334 -10.41 17.65 -8.52
CA TYR A 334 -9.37 16.65 -8.82
C TYR A 334 -9.79 15.19 -8.61
N LEU A 335 -10.86 14.90 -7.88
CA LEU A 335 -11.34 13.52 -7.79
C LEU A 335 -11.84 13.04 -9.17
N PRO A 336 -11.66 11.74 -9.48
CA PRO A 336 -12.19 11.14 -10.69
C PRO A 336 -13.70 11.33 -10.75
N ARG A 337 -14.20 11.78 -11.90
CA ARG A 337 -15.64 11.87 -12.14
C ARG A 337 -16.21 10.47 -12.34
N LEU A 338 -17.07 10.04 -11.44
CA LEU A 338 -17.76 8.76 -11.55
C LEU A 338 -18.84 8.85 -12.62
N ILE A 339 -18.73 8.06 -13.69
CA ILE A 339 -19.70 8.06 -14.80
C ILE A 339 -20.95 7.24 -14.44
N GLY A 340 -20.76 6.12 -13.73
CA GLY A 340 -21.85 5.27 -13.23
C GLY A 340 -21.64 4.88 -11.78
N ALA A 341 -22.41 5.48 -10.86
CA ALA A 341 -22.28 5.27 -9.42
C ALA A 341 -22.46 3.79 -8.97
N THR A 342 -23.05 2.93 -9.81
CA THR A 342 -23.20 1.50 -9.55
C THR A 342 -21.94 0.69 -9.87
N PHE A 343 -21.15 1.15 -10.85
CA PHE A 343 -19.99 0.41 -11.39
C PHE A 343 -18.66 1.08 -11.07
N GLU A 344 -18.70 2.31 -10.57
CA GLU A 344 -17.51 3.09 -10.24
C GLU A 344 -17.59 3.63 -8.82
N SER A 345 -16.44 3.62 -8.14
CA SER A 345 -16.31 4.12 -6.77
C SER A 345 -14.90 4.59 -6.48
N VAL A 346 -14.74 5.40 -5.43
CA VAL A 346 -13.43 5.79 -4.90
C VAL A 346 -13.12 4.93 -3.69
N HIS A 347 -11.97 4.28 -3.69
CA HIS A 347 -11.49 3.43 -2.61
C HIS A 347 -10.30 4.09 -1.93
N GLN A 348 -10.38 4.32 -0.63
CA GLN A 348 -9.17 4.49 0.18
C GLN A 348 -8.38 3.18 0.11
N ALA A 349 -7.10 3.28 -0.22
CA ALA A 349 -6.32 2.14 -0.64
C ALA A 349 -5.19 1.82 0.34
N THR A 350 -4.34 2.81 0.64
CA THR A 350 -3.12 2.61 1.42
C THR A 350 -3.19 3.22 2.81
N ASN A 351 -2.22 2.88 3.65
CA ASN A 351 -1.85 3.71 4.80
C ASN A 351 -1.36 5.10 4.37
N SER A 352 -1.08 5.96 5.34
CA SER A 352 -0.43 7.26 5.10
C SER A 352 1.05 7.25 5.48
N LEU A 353 1.79 8.22 4.94
CA LEU A 353 3.17 8.56 5.32
C LEU A 353 3.33 10.09 5.36
N SER A 354 4.31 10.56 6.12
CA SER A 354 4.73 11.95 6.14
C SER A 354 5.96 12.18 5.25
N VAL A 355 5.98 13.29 4.51
CA VAL A 355 7.04 13.61 3.55
C VAL A 355 7.43 15.08 3.62
N THR A 356 8.73 15.36 3.66
CA THR A 356 9.28 16.70 3.47
C THR A 356 9.65 16.90 1.99
N LEU A 357 9.15 17.96 1.35
CA LEU A 357 9.26 18.18 -0.10
C LEU A 357 10.62 18.74 -0.58
N CYS A 358 11.68 18.61 0.22
CA CYS A 358 13.06 18.92 -0.17
C CYS A 358 13.95 17.69 -0.05
N ARG A 359 15.21 17.78 -0.49
CA ARG A 359 16.15 16.67 -0.40
C ARG A 359 16.70 16.51 1.01
N ARG A 360 16.74 15.28 1.51
CA ARG A 360 17.41 14.92 2.77
C ARG A 360 18.88 15.36 2.78
N SER A 361 19.53 15.27 1.64
CA SER A 361 20.96 15.62 1.48
C SER A 361 21.24 17.14 1.49
N ASP A 362 20.23 18.00 1.34
CA ASP A 362 20.39 19.44 1.32
C ASP A 362 20.57 19.98 2.76
N PRO A 363 21.70 20.65 3.11
CA PRO A 363 21.94 21.12 4.48
C PRO A 363 20.92 22.14 5.01
N GLY A 364 20.21 22.82 4.10
CA GLY A 364 19.14 23.76 4.42
C GLY A 364 17.75 23.10 4.53
N CYS A 365 17.63 21.83 4.19
CA CYS A 365 16.36 21.11 4.23
C CYS A 365 16.09 20.63 5.66
N LYS A 366 15.14 21.29 6.32
CA LYS A 366 14.63 20.90 7.64
C LYS A 366 13.12 20.72 7.54
N PRO A 367 12.55 19.66 8.15
CA PRO A 367 11.11 19.52 8.23
C PRO A 367 10.50 20.71 8.98
N THR A 368 9.53 21.36 8.36
CA THR A 368 8.69 22.43 8.90
C THR A 368 7.23 22.15 8.55
N GLU A 369 6.30 22.87 9.17
CA GLU A 369 4.87 22.76 8.82
C GLU A 369 4.56 23.20 7.38
N ASP A 370 5.39 24.07 6.80
CA ASP A 370 5.20 24.60 5.45
C ASP A 370 5.71 23.65 4.35
N ASN A 371 6.63 22.75 4.67
CA ASN A 371 7.28 21.87 3.68
C ASN A 371 7.08 20.38 3.96
N THR A 372 6.39 20.02 5.04
CA THR A 372 6.16 18.64 5.45
C THR A 372 4.67 18.34 5.50
N PHE A 373 4.27 17.31 4.76
CA PHE A 373 2.88 16.97 4.50
C PHE A 373 2.63 15.50 4.78
N ILE A 374 1.35 15.12 4.87
CA ILE A 374 0.91 13.73 4.91
C ILE A 374 0.35 13.37 3.55
N PHE A 375 0.67 12.19 3.04
CA PHE A 375 0.09 11.68 1.80
C PHE A 375 -0.43 10.25 1.95
N THR A 376 -1.38 9.91 1.08
CA THR A 376 -1.97 8.57 0.94
C THR A 376 -2.35 8.35 -0.52
N ILE A 377 -2.53 7.09 -0.90
CA ILE A 377 -3.04 6.70 -2.21
C ILE A 377 -4.50 6.26 -2.06
N TYR A 378 -5.36 6.82 -2.90
CA TYR A 378 -6.71 6.34 -3.14
C TYR A 378 -6.82 5.83 -4.56
N GLN A 379 -7.82 5.00 -4.85
CA GLN A 379 -7.99 4.37 -6.16
C GLN A 379 -9.38 4.64 -6.71
N HIS A 380 -9.47 5.05 -7.97
CA HIS A 380 -10.71 4.98 -8.74
C HIS A 380 -10.90 3.54 -9.17
N LYS A 381 -11.92 2.88 -8.62
CA LYS A 381 -12.35 1.56 -9.03
C LYS A 381 -13.36 1.71 -10.15
N THR A 382 -13.18 0.97 -11.23
CA THR A 382 -14.23 0.70 -12.21
C THR A 382 -14.52 -0.80 -12.25
N TYR A 383 -15.75 -1.17 -12.59
CA TYR A 383 -16.19 -2.55 -12.73
C TYR A 383 -17.06 -2.68 -13.97
N TYR A 384 -16.42 -3.03 -15.08
CA TYR A 384 -17.05 -3.20 -16.38
C TYR A 384 -16.70 -4.58 -16.93
N GLU A 385 -17.63 -5.18 -17.69
CA GLU A 385 -17.41 -6.50 -18.32
C GLU A 385 -16.93 -7.61 -17.35
N PHE A 386 -17.40 -7.56 -16.10
CA PHE A 386 -17.02 -8.48 -15.01
C PHE A 386 -15.52 -8.44 -14.61
N HIS A 387 -14.84 -7.35 -14.93
CA HIS A 387 -13.46 -7.09 -14.54
C HIS A 387 -13.36 -5.79 -13.76
N ALA A 388 -12.62 -5.81 -12.65
CA ALA A 388 -12.35 -4.61 -11.88
C ALA A 388 -11.02 -4.01 -12.33
N THR A 389 -10.99 -2.70 -12.56
CA THR A 389 -9.74 -1.96 -12.75
C THR A 389 -9.61 -0.91 -11.66
N TYR A 390 -8.38 -0.69 -11.21
CA TYR A 390 -8.06 0.36 -10.26
C TYR A 390 -7.05 1.32 -10.88
N HIS A 391 -7.32 2.61 -10.68
CA HIS A 391 -6.47 3.71 -11.10
C HIS A 391 -6.05 4.50 -9.85
N PRO A 392 -4.80 4.36 -9.38
CA PRO A 392 -4.33 5.01 -8.16
C PRO A 392 -4.08 6.49 -8.35
N TYR A 393 -4.37 7.29 -7.33
CA TYR A 393 -4.15 8.73 -7.25
C TYR A 393 -3.56 9.06 -5.88
N VAL A 394 -2.84 10.18 -5.79
CA VAL A 394 -2.25 10.66 -4.54
C VAL A 394 -3.09 11.80 -3.99
N MET A 395 -3.37 11.76 -2.69
CA MET A 395 -3.88 12.90 -1.94
C MET A 395 -2.83 13.35 -0.92
N VAL A 396 -2.55 14.64 -0.88
CA VAL A 396 -1.58 15.27 0.03
C VAL A 396 -2.32 16.31 0.87
N PHE A 397 -2.13 16.29 2.18
CA PHE A 397 -2.79 17.18 3.12
C PHE A 397 -1.84 17.64 4.23
N ARG A 398 -2.19 18.75 4.88
CA ARG A 398 -1.38 19.34 5.96
C ARG A 398 -1.22 18.35 7.11
N GLN A 399 -0.04 18.33 7.72
CA GLN A 399 0.21 17.56 8.94
C GLN A 399 -0.28 18.25 10.23
N SER A 400 -0.67 19.51 10.13
CA SER A 400 -1.23 20.31 11.23
C SER A 400 -2.71 20.57 11.01
N ALA A 401 -3.46 20.72 12.11
CA ALA A 401 -4.85 21.14 12.05
C ALA A 401 -5.01 22.46 11.26
N PRO A 402 -6.02 22.60 10.39
CA PRO A 402 -7.20 21.74 10.28
C PRO A 402 -7.04 20.52 9.35
N PHE A 403 -5.81 20.14 8.98
CA PHE A 403 -5.49 18.99 8.10
C PHE A 403 -6.11 19.11 6.70
N GLU A 404 -6.26 20.34 6.19
CA GLU A 404 -6.81 20.61 4.86
C GLU A 404 -6.02 19.91 3.76
N VAL A 405 -6.74 19.50 2.70
CA VAL A 405 -6.12 18.96 1.50
C VAL A 405 -5.30 20.07 0.86
N TRP A 406 -4.01 19.81 0.66
CA TRP A 406 -3.08 20.73 0.05
C TRP A 406 -3.00 20.51 -1.46
N ALA A 407 -2.96 19.24 -1.87
CA ALA A 407 -2.93 18.89 -3.28
C ALA A 407 -3.48 17.48 -3.56
N VAL A 408 -3.87 17.26 -4.81
CA VAL A 408 -4.32 15.95 -5.32
C VAL A 408 -3.65 15.70 -6.67
N SER A 409 -3.23 14.47 -6.97
CA SER A 409 -2.64 14.17 -8.27
C SER A 409 -3.66 14.44 -9.39
N THR A 410 -3.25 15.19 -10.39
CA THR A 410 -4.12 15.57 -11.52
C THR A 410 -4.41 14.41 -12.48
N ARG A 411 -3.70 13.29 -12.31
CA ARG A 411 -3.73 12.11 -13.17
C ARG A 411 -3.54 10.85 -12.33
N PRO A 412 -4.03 9.70 -12.83
CA PRO A 412 -3.76 8.42 -12.20
C PRO A 412 -2.29 8.00 -12.40
N LEU A 413 -1.81 7.17 -11.49
CA LEU A 413 -0.49 6.55 -11.52
C LEU A 413 -0.52 5.29 -12.41
N TRP A 414 0.53 5.09 -13.19
CA TRP A 414 0.77 3.89 -13.96
C TRP A 414 2.01 3.17 -13.44
N ILE A 415 1.82 1.92 -13.02
CA ILE A 415 2.92 1.07 -12.54
C ILE A 415 3.59 0.42 -13.75
N SER A 416 4.86 0.75 -14.02
CA SER A 416 5.56 0.21 -15.17
C SER A 416 5.68 -1.31 -15.09
N GLY A 417 5.33 -1.99 -16.18
CA GLY A 417 5.15 -3.44 -16.25
C GLY A 417 3.70 -3.92 -16.21
N ARG A 418 2.74 -3.07 -15.81
CA ARG A 418 1.30 -3.38 -15.94
C ARG A 418 0.94 -3.60 -17.41
N SER A 419 0.20 -4.68 -17.68
CA SER A 419 -0.12 -5.12 -19.04
C SER A 419 -1.49 -4.64 -19.48
N LEU A 420 -1.62 -4.47 -20.80
CA LEU A 420 -2.92 -4.34 -21.47
C LEU A 420 -3.51 -5.73 -21.70
N MET A 421 -4.79 -5.87 -21.41
CA MET A 421 -5.58 -7.06 -21.65
C MET A 421 -6.09 -7.08 -23.10
N PRO A 422 -6.44 -8.27 -23.66
CA PRO A 422 -6.89 -8.39 -25.05
C PRO A 422 -8.14 -7.57 -25.40
N ASN A 423 -9.00 -7.28 -24.42
CA ASN A 423 -10.19 -6.44 -24.58
C ASN A 423 -9.88 -4.93 -24.55
N GLY A 424 -8.61 -4.55 -24.36
CA GLY A 424 -8.17 -3.17 -24.26
C GLY A 424 -8.11 -2.61 -22.83
N ASP A 425 -8.57 -3.37 -21.83
CA ASP A 425 -8.43 -3.02 -20.42
C ASP A 425 -7.00 -3.24 -19.93
N THR A 426 -6.80 -3.10 -18.63
CA THR A 426 -5.51 -3.24 -17.96
C THR A 426 -5.68 -4.21 -16.80
N GLU A 427 -4.63 -4.94 -16.44
CA GLU A 427 -4.66 -5.83 -15.27
C GLU A 427 -5.17 -5.10 -14.01
N MET A 428 -5.88 -5.80 -13.14
CA MET A 428 -6.37 -5.33 -11.85
C MET A 428 -5.20 -5.21 -10.87
N PHE A 429 -4.66 -4.01 -10.69
CA PHE A 429 -3.62 -3.71 -9.70
C PHE A 429 -4.24 -2.97 -8.52
N TYR A 430 -4.30 -3.58 -7.34
CA TYR A 430 -4.80 -2.93 -6.13
C TYR A 430 -3.63 -2.51 -5.22
N VAL A 431 -3.30 -1.22 -5.19
CA VAL A 431 -2.25 -0.67 -4.31
C VAL A 431 -2.70 -0.75 -2.86
N THR A 432 -2.07 -1.63 -2.09
CA THR A 432 -2.51 -2.01 -0.75
C THR A 432 -1.81 -1.19 0.33
N SER A 433 -0.52 -0.93 0.17
CA SER A 433 0.28 -0.24 1.18
C SER A 433 1.45 0.52 0.60
N ILE A 434 1.96 1.45 1.42
CA ILE A 434 3.16 2.24 1.17
C ILE A 434 4.07 2.24 2.39
N SER A 435 5.38 2.22 2.20
CA SER A 435 6.36 2.34 3.28
C SER A 435 7.67 2.94 2.80
N TRP A 436 8.38 3.64 3.66
CA TRP A 436 9.75 4.03 3.36
C TRP A 436 10.64 2.79 3.25
N ARG A 437 11.59 2.80 2.30
CA ARG A 437 12.34 1.60 1.96
C ARG A 437 13.46 1.28 2.97
N GLU A 438 14.14 2.30 3.47
CA GLU A 438 15.40 2.10 4.20
C GLU A 438 15.17 1.82 5.68
N LYS A 439 16.08 1.04 6.27
CA LYS A 439 16.08 0.78 7.70
C LYS A 439 16.19 2.09 8.48
N GLY A 440 15.37 2.20 9.53
CA GLY A 440 15.29 3.39 10.38
C GLY A 440 14.35 4.46 9.86
N GLN A 441 13.86 4.37 8.62
CA GLN A 441 12.74 5.18 8.17
C GLN A 441 11.42 4.56 8.66
N THR A 442 10.63 5.34 9.40
CA THR A 442 9.36 4.89 9.97
C THR A 442 8.18 5.54 9.26
N TYR A 443 7.62 6.62 9.80
CA TYR A 443 6.50 7.36 9.23
C TYR A 443 6.94 8.49 8.31
N HIS A 444 8.12 9.06 8.54
CA HIS A 444 8.61 10.26 7.88
C HIS A 444 9.77 9.99 6.90
N GLY A 445 9.74 10.66 5.76
CA GLY A 445 10.80 10.69 4.76
C GLY A 445 10.86 12.02 4.00
N TYR A 446 11.67 12.05 2.96
CA TYR A 446 11.96 13.21 2.11
C TYR A 446 11.64 12.89 0.65
N ALA A 447 11.48 13.91 -0.18
CA ALA A 447 11.14 13.75 -1.59
C ALA A 447 12.23 12.99 -2.40
N ASP A 448 13.47 12.94 -1.92
CA ASP A 448 14.56 12.13 -2.50
C ASP A 448 14.73 10.75 -1.87
N ASP A 449 13.90 10.38 -0.89
CA ASP A 449 13.90 9.03 -0.34
C ASP A 449 13.13 8.08 -1.26
N VAL A 450 13.51 6.81 -1.20
CA VAL A 450 12.83 5.71 -1.89
C VAL A 450 11.76 5.13 -0.96
N LEU A 451 10.59 4.83 -1.51
CA LEU A 451 9.51 4.14 -0.83
C LEU A 451 9.07 2.91 -1.62
N PHE A 452 8.50 1.92 -0.95
CA PHE A 452 7.80 0.82 -1.58
C PHE A 452 6.33 1.15 -1.78
N LEU A 453 5.83 0.80 -2.95
CA LEU A 453 4.42 0.53 -3.22
C LEU A 453 4.24 -0.98 -3.23
N ALA A 454 3.32 -1.52 -2.45
CA ALA A 454 2.97 -2.94 -2.47
C ALA A 454 1.53 -3.12 -2.94
N PHE A 455 1.30 -4.07 -3.85
CA PHE A 455 0.02 -4.22 -4.53
C PHE A 455 -0.29 -5.67 -4.92
N GLY A 456 -1.58 -5.98 -4.91
CA GLY A 456 -2.13 -7.24 -5.45
C GLY A 456 -2.39 -7.11 -6.96
N ILE A 457 -2.27 -8.23 -7.66
CA ILE A 457 -2.56 -8.36 -9.09
C ILE A 457 -3.60 -9.45 -9.28
N GLU A 458 -4.75 -9.10 -9.87
CA GLU A 458 -5.85 -10.03 -10.23
C GLU A 458 -6.36 -10.89 -9.05
N ASP A 459 -6.24 -10.40 -7.81
CA ASP A 459 -6.55 -11.11 -6.56
C ASP A 459 -5.85 -12.48 -6.44
N LYS A 460 -4.66 -12.62 -7.04
CA LYS A 460 -3.91 -13.88 -7.12
C LYS A 460 -2.42 -13.76 -6.84
N GLU A 461 -1.84 -12.62 -7.19
CA GLU A 461 -0.40 -12.44 -7.13
C GLU A 461 -0.06 -11.18 -6.32
N THR A 462 1.08 -11.22 -5.64
CA THR A 462 1.64 -10.08 -4.92
C THR A 462 2.84 -9.51 -5.66
N ALA A 463 2.92 -8.19 -5.70
CA ALA A 463 4.03 -7.46 -6.30
C ALA A 463 4.35 -6.19 -5.49
N GLY A 464 5.52 -5.64 -5.76
CA GLY A 464 5.93 -4.36 -5.21
C GLY A 464 6.77 -3.58 -6.20
N MET A 465 6.92 -2.29 -5.94
CA MET A 465 7.80 -1.41 -6.71
C MET A 465 8.39 -0.37 -5.78
N ASP A 466 9.69 -0.18 -5.86
CA ASP A 466 10.40 0.87 -5.16
C ASP A 466 10.52 2.10 -6.05
N VAL A 467 10.00 3.24 -5.57
CA VAL A 467 9.91 4.47 -6.35
C VAL A 467 10.51 5.62 -5.56
N LEU A 468 11.02 6.63 -6.27
CA LEU A 468 11.38 7.90 -5.64
C LEU A 468 10.10 8.61 -5.17
N ALA A 469 10.08 9.12 -3.95
CA ALA A 469 8.91 9.84 -3.43
C ALA A 469 8.55 11.05 -4.31
N GLY A 470 9.54 11.78 -4.83
CA GLY A 470 9.32 12.90 -5.75
C GLY A 470 8.61 12.52 -7.04
N ASP A 471 8.84 11.31 -7.56
CA ASP A 471 8.17 10.82 -8.77
C ASP A 471 6.71 10.42 -8.47
N LEU A 472 6.46 9.82 -7.30
CA LEU A 472 5.10 9.51 -6.82
C LEU A 472 4.28 10.79 -6.60
N LEU A 473 4.91 11.81 -6.04
CA LEU A 473 4.31 13.10 -5.68
C LEU A 473 4.40 14.13 -6.82
N ALA A 474 4.65 13.68 -8.04
CA ALA A 474 4.62 14.54 -9.21
C ALA A 474 3.19 14.73 -9.74
N ASN A 475 2.99 15.75 -10.59
CA ASN A 475 1.72 16.15 -11.18
C ASN A 475 0.62 16.48 -10.17
N LEU A 476 0.99 17.01 -9.00
CA LEU A 476 0.06 17.49 -7.99
C LEU A 476 -0.64 18.78 -8.43
N GLY A 477 -1.97 18.79 -8.33
CA GLY A 477 -2.79 19.98 -8.50
C GLY A 477 -3.06 20.61 -7.14
N LEU A 478 -2.64 21.86 -6.96
CA LEU A 478 -2.75 22.58 -5.70
C LEU A 478 -4.20 23.02 -5.44
N CYS A 479 -4.63 22.92 -4.19
CA CYS A 479 -6.00 23.27 -3.79
C CYS A 479 -6.25 24.78 -3.65
N GLU A 480 -5.20 25.60 -3.60
CA GLU A 480 -5.30 27.07 -3.47
C GLU A 480 -5.48 27.82 -4.81
N GLU A 481 -5.49 27.12 -5.94
CA GLU A 481 -5.63 27.70 -7.29
C GLU A 481 -7.07 28.04 -7.71
#